data_AF-A0A2V2UBB3-F1
#
_entry.id   AF-A0A2V2UBB3-F1
#
_cell.length_a   1.000
_cell.length_b   1.000
_cell.length_c   1.000
_cell.angle_alpha   90.00
_cell.angle_beta   90.00
_cell.angle_gamma   90.00
#
_symmetry.space_group_name_H-M   'P 1'
#
loop_
_entity.id
_entity.type
_entity.pdbx_description
1 polymer ?
#
loop_
_entity_poly.entity_id
_entity_poly.type
_entity_poly.pdbx_seq_one_letter_code
_entity_poly.pdbx_strand_id
1 'polypeptide(L)'
;MKLGVKISSIIFDRKVSVAIGALVIFLVSIDLLMSRQILPYTNETESVMFILTIIIGYGIGSWMLLGFTKRVSKEIRAKSSFVNSMHWTVTIIQFSLFAILSFILFSDTTGFLSPSVFAVSSVAACVVLGIISFKFFSWYKLSNNKNLTVLLYGLAAVTLAISIAEDVGTKLLMIQVIQEKSLPGAVTQSIFVYKPSKKYNADIEYKVVNPHTTTLYLLPNSNLAVYNYLNSIVLPIAFLFRWFGSIALLRSFYQRIGKLPISFWIVLSLPLILYMVGKIPGFTSGESMTGIAEPYRYIFRILYRGGTIAGNILFGLAFFIVARGVVSLKVKDYLTITAIGFTMVGISLSTSALQQTYGIAAHSLVLLSSYLFSIGLYVSALSVSQDSLLRKSIRSSTEDLVYNIGSAEMEQQIENTVRKVIRSQQKELEEQTGGFSHEVTDNDVKEYMALVIEERKRSSISGVEESKKTKQEEQLD
;
A
#
# COMPACT_ATOMS: atom_id res chain seq x y z
N MET A 1 12.21 30.18 17.82
CA MET A 1 12.73 28.93 17.21
C MET A 1 12.45 27.66 18.04
N LYS A 2 12.72 27.63 19.37
CA LYS A 2 12.44 26.45 20.23
C LYS A 2 10.94 26.07 20.34
N LEU A 3 10.02 27.04 20.32
CA LEU A 3 8.57 26.79 20.41
C LEU A 3 8.03 26.09 19.14
N GLY A 4 8.44 26.54 17.95
CA GLY A 4 8.03 25.94 16.67
C GLY A 4 8.54 24.50 16.48
N VAL A 5 9.76 24.19 16.94
CA VAL A 5 10.29 22.81 16.94
C VAL A 5 9.48 21.93 17.88
N LYS A 6 9.13 22.42 19.09
CA LYS A 6 8.34 21.67 20.08
C LYS A 6 6.91 21.38 19.58
N ILE A 7 6.26 22.37 18.96
CA ILE A 7 4.92 22.22 18.35
C ILE A 7 4.96 21.21 17.19
N SER A 8 5.96 21.29 16.30
CA SER A 8 6.13 20.32 15.20
C SER A 8 6.39 18.89 15.70
N SER A 9 7.06 18.73 16.85
CA SER A 9 7.31 17.43 17.46
C SER A 9 6.05 16.78 18.04
N ILE A 10 5.11 17.59 18.53
CA ILE A 10 3.84 17.13 19.13
C ILE A 10 2.81 16.81 18.04
N ILE A 11 2.66 17.69 17.04
CA ILE A 11 1.67 17.54 15.97
C ILE A 11 1.91 16.26 15.16
N PHE A 12 3.17 15.93 14.88
CA PHE A 12 3.53 14.75 14.10
C PHE A 12 3.89 13.55 14.98
N ASP A 13 3.42 13.47 16.23
CA ASP A 13 3.70 12.31 17.09
C ASP A 13 3.09 11.00 16.56
N ARG A 14 3.73 9.86 16.85
CA ARG A 14 3.25 8.53 16.43
C ARG A 14 1.82 8.27 16.90
N LYS A 15 1.47 8.59 18.16
CA LYS A 15 0.13 8.31 18.69
C LYS A 15 -0.93 9.12 17.94
N VAL A 16 -0.62 10.38 17.65
CA VAL A 16 -1.49 11.28 16.91
C VAL A 16 -1.68 10.77 15.48
N SER A 17 -0.60 10.38 14.79
CA SER A 17 -0.68 9.79 13.45
C SER A 17 -1.47 8.49 13.40
N VAL A 18 -1.38 7.63 14.43
CA VAL A 18 -2.20 6.41 14.53
C VAL A 18 -3.68 6.76 14.69
N ALA A 19 -4.02 7.72 15.56
CA ALA A 19 -5.41 8.15 15.75
C ALA A 19 -6.01 8.71 14.46
N ILE A 20 -5.26 9.53 13.72
CA ILE A 20 -5.69 10.09 12.44
C ILE A 20 -5.79 9.02 11.37
N GLY A 21 -4.81 8.11 11.29
CA GLY A 21 -4.88 6.96 10.40
C GLY A 21 -6.14 6.14 10.64
N ALA A 22 -6.47 5.85 11.91
CA ALA A 22 -7.69 5.15 12.30
C ALA A 22 -8.96 5.92 11.91
N LEU A 23 -8.98 7.25 12.07
CA LEU A 23 -10.10 8.10 11.67
C LEU A 23 -10.32 8.06 10.15
N VAL A 24 -9.26 8.18 9.35
CA VAL A 24 -9.34 8.09 7.88
C VAL A 24 -9.77 6.70 7.44
N ILE A 25 -9.23 5.64 8.04
CA ILE A 25 -9.62 4.25 7.75
C ILE A 25 -11.10 4.01 8.06
N PHE A 26 -11.60 4.54 9.18
CA PHE A 26 -13.01 4.47 9.55
C PHE A 26 -13.89 5.18 8.52
N LEU A 27 -13.52 6.40 8.13
CA LEU A 27 -14.25 7.18 7.13
C LEU A 27 -14.31 6.45 5.78
N VAL A 28 -13.17 5.97 5.27
CA VAL A 28 -13.09 5.23 4.01
C VAL A 28 -13.85 3.90 4.08
N SER A 29 -13.95 3.29 5.28
CA SER A 29 -14.78 2.10 5.49
C SER A 29 -16.27 2.42 5.35
N ILE A 30 -16.72 3.59 5.80
CA ILE A 30 -18.10 4.04 5.58
C ILE A 30 -18.35 4.31 4.09
N ASP A 31 -17.43 5.01 3.42
CA ASP A 31 -17.50 5.26 1.98
C ASP A 31 -17.59 3.94 1.17
N LEU A 32 -16.82 2.93 1.56
CA LEU A 32 -16.90 1.58 1.00
C LEU A 32 -18.29 0.97 1.19
N LEU A 33 -18.84 1.01 2.40
CA LEU A 33 -20.13 0.40 2.70
C LEU A 33 -21.30 1.11 1.99
N MET A 34 -21.26 2.44 1.88
CA MET A 34 -22.24 3.23 1.13
C MET A 34 -22.14 2.96 -0.37
N SER A 35 -20.93 3.06 -0.94
CA SER A 35 -20.70 2.85 -2.38
C SER A 35 -21.00 1.43 -2.86
N ARG A 36 -21.11 0.46 -1.94
CA ARG A 36 -21.46 -0.94 -2.24
C ARG A 36 -22.85 -1.34 -1.76
N GLN A 37 -23.72 -0.36 -1.49
CA GLN A 37 -25.14 -0.54 -1.13
C GLN A 37 -25.36 -1.40 0.13
N ILE A 38 -24.41 -1.41 1.06
CA ILE A 38 -24.59 -2.03 2.38
C ILE A 38 -25.29 -1.04 3.31
N LEU A 39 -24.82 0.21 3.27
CA LEU A 39 -25.47 1.33 3.95
C LEU A 39 -26.29 2.12 2.92
N PRO A 40 -27.57 2.42 3.23
CA PRO A 40 -28.36 3.30 2.38
C PRO A 40 -27.77 4.70 2.39
N TYR A 41 -27.93 5.43 1.29
CA TYR A 41 -27.49 6.81 1.17
C TYR A 41 -28.53 7.65 0.41
N THR A 42 -28.63 8.92 0.79
CA THR A 42 -29.37 9.99 0.12
C THR A 42 -28.39 11.04 -0.39
N ASN A 43 -28.83 11.94 -1.28
CA ASN A 43 -27.97 13.02 -1.80
C ASN A 43 -27.32 13.87 -0.70
N GLU A 44 -28.04 14.10 0.41
CA GLU A 44 -27.51 14.82 1.57
C GLU A 44 -26.34 14.05 2.20
N THR A 45 -26.53 12.75 2.44
CA THR A 45 -25.45 11.91 3.00
C THR A 45 -24.28 11.77 2.03
N GLU A 46 -24.51 11.73 0.72
CA GLU A 46 -23.42 11.72 -0.28
C GLU A 46 -22.59 13.00 -0.18
N SER A 47 -23.25 14.15 -0.10
CA SER A 47 -22.60 15.46 0.01
C SER A 47 -21.81 15.59 1.31
N VAL A 48 -22.41 15.17 2.44
CA VAL A 48 -21.74 15.15 3.76
C VAL A 48 -20.51 14.25 3.72
N MET A 49 -20.63 13.03 3.18
CA MET A 49 -19.49 12.13 3.07
C MET A 49 -18.41 12.67 2.15
N PHE A 50 -18.79 13.31 1.04
CA PHE A 50 -17.82 13.93 0.14
C PHE A 50 -17.01 15.04 0.84
N ILE A 51 -17.69 15.92 1.59
CA ILE A 51 -17.07 16.98 2.39
C ILE A 51 -16.14 16.37 3.45
N LEU A 52 -16.62 15.37 4.19
CA LEU A 52 -15.84 14.72 5.24
C LEU A 52 -14.58 14.05 4.65
N THR A 53 -14.69 13.36 3.52
CA THR A 53 -13.56 12.68 2.88
C THR A 53 -12.54 13.65 2.31
N ILE A 54 -12.97 14.82 1.82
CA ILE A 54 -12.06 15.91 1.44
C ILE A 54 -11.36 16.50 2.66
N ILE A 55 -12.08 16.90 3.71
CA ILE A 55 -11.51 17.59 4.87
C ILE A 55 -10.64 16.65 5.72
N ILE A 56 -11.16 15.48 6.06
CA ILE A 56 -10.51 14.52 6.95
C ILE A 56 -9.50 13.66 6.18
N GLY A 57 -9.87 13.12 5.01
CA GLY A 57 -8.97 12.26 4.22
C GLY A 57 -7.84 13.04 3.55
N TYR A 58 -8.20 14.03 2.73
CA TYR A 58 -7.22 14.80 1.95
C TYR A 58 -6.62 15.99 2.69
N GLY A 59 -7.41 16.71 3.49
CA GLY A 59 -6.93 17.84 4.27
C GLY A 59 -6.06 17.40 5.44
N ILE A 60 -6.70 17.07 6.56
CA ILE A 60 -6.02 16.77 7.84
C ILE A 60 -5.23 15.46 7.74
N GLY A 61 -5.85 14.40 7.26
CA GLY A 61 -5.28 13.05 7.19
C GLY A 61 -4.01 12.99 6.37
N SER A 62 -4.08 13.39 5.10
CA SER A 62 -2.92 13.38 4.21
C SER A 62 -1.81 14.31 4.71
N TRP A 63 -2.14 15.51 5.18
CA TRP A 63 -1.15 16.44 5.73
C TRP A 63 -0.41 15.86 6.94
N MET A 64 -1.14 15.25 7.89
CA MET A 64 -0.56 14.71 9.10
C MET A 64 0.21 13.40 8.86
N LEU A 65 -0.30 12.50 8.03
CA LEU A 65 0.38 11.23 7.70
C LEU A 65 1.64 11.46 6.85
N LEU A 66 1.57 12.34 5.85
CA LEU A 66 2.76 12.73 5.06
C LEU A 66 3.75 13.51 5.92
N GLY A 67 3.29 14.40 6.79
CA GLY A 67 4.13 15.17 7.70
C GLY A 67 4.86 14.28 8.72
N PHE A 68 4.18 13.29 9.29
CA PHE A 68 4.80 12.26 10.14
C PHE A 68 5.86 11.48 9.37
N THR A 69 5.51 10.98 8.17
CA THR A 69 6.45 10.25 7.31
C THR A 69 7.67 11.10 6.98
N LYS A 70 7.47 12.38 6.64
CA LYS A 70 8.54 13.35 6.35
C LYS A 70 9.50 13.52 7.52
N ARG A 71 8.96 13.59 8.74
CA ARG A 71 9.72 13.76 9.98
C ARG A 71 10.56 12.53 10.30
N VAL A 72 9.93 11.36 10.33
CA VAL A 72 10.60 10.11 10.74
C VAL A 72 11.65 9.71 9.70
N SER A 73 11.39 9.92 8.40
CA SER A 73 12.34 9.58 7.33
C SER A 73 13.39 10.66 7.03
N LYS A 74 13.49 11.73 7.83
CA LYS A 74 14.34 12.90 7.54
C LYS A 74 15.80 12.54 7.25
N GLU A 75 16.42 11.73 8.11
CA GLU A 75 17.83 11.33 7.97
C GLU A 75 18.06 10.48 6.70
N ILE A 76 17.15 9.55 6.41
CA ILE A 76 17.25 8.67 5.24
C ILE A 76 17.01 9.46 3.95
N ARG A 77 16.06 10.41 3.95
CA ARG A 77 15.81 11.31 2.81
C ARG A 77 16.97 12.25 2.52
N ALA A 78 17.74 12.65 3.53
CA ALA A 78 18.94 13.45 3.33
C ALA A 78 20.05 12.66 2.60
N LYS A 79 20.08 11.33 2.77
CA LYS A 79 21.09 10.44 2.16
C LYS A 79 20.64 9.79 0.85
N SER A 80 19.34 9.63 0.64
CA SER A 80 18.77 8.97 -0.54
C SER A 80 17.89 9.92 -1.35
N SER A 81 18.40 10.33 -2.51
CA SER A 81 17.67 11.15 -3.48
C SER A 81 16.39 10.46 -3.95
N PHE A 82 16.40 9.14 -4.09
CA PHE A 82 15.25 8.34 -4.49
C PHE A 82 14.10 8.43 -3.47
N VAL A 83 14.39 8.20 -2.17
CA VAL A 83 13.38 8.33 -1.09
C VAL A 83 12.85 9.76 -1.01
N ASN A 84 13.73 10.75 -1.19
CA ASN A 84 13.34 12.15 -1.17
C ASN A 84 12.42 12.51 -2.35
N SER A 85 12.78 12.07 -3.56
CA SER A 85 12.00 12.28 -4.78
C SER A 85 10.63 11.64 -4.67
N MET A 86 10.56 10.35 -4.29
CA MET A 86 9.30 9.63 -4.12
C MET A 86 8.36 10.33 -3.12
N HIS A 87 8.89 10.79 -1.97
CA HIS A 87 8.09 11.52 -0.99
C HIS A 87 7.50 12.82 -1.56
N TRP A 88 8.31 13.62 -2.24
CA TRP A 88 7.84 14.88 -2.81
C TRP A 88 6.87 14.68 -3.96
N THR A 89 7.12 13.73 -4.87
CA THR A 89 6.21 13.40 -5.96
C THR A 89 4.84 12.99 -5.45
N VAL A 90 4.78 12.07 -4.47
CA VAL A 90 3.50 11.67 -3.87
C VAL A 90 2.83 12.84 -3.15
N THR A 91 3.60 13.66 -2.43
CA THR A 91 3.06 14.84 -1.74
C THR A 91 2.43 15.83 -2.72
N ILE A 92 3.11 16.13 -3.83
CA ILE A 92 2.61 17.03 -4.88
C ILE A 92 1.33 16.46 -5.50
N ILE A 93 1.34 15.19 -5.92
CA ILE A 93 0.14 14.55 -6.49
C ILE A 93 -1.01 14.60 -5.49
N GLN A 94 -0.79 14.24 -4.23
CA GLN A 94 -1.83 14.19 -3.20
C GLN A 94 -2.50 15.55 -2.97
N PHE A 95 -1.70 16.63 -2.90
CA PHE A 95 -2.25 17.98 -2.72
C PHE A 95 -2.86 18.56 -4.01
N SER A 96 -2.39 18.16 -5.19
CA SER A 96 -3.07 18.47 -6.45
C SER A 96 -4.43 17.79 -6.54
N LEU A 97 -4.54 16.52 -6.15
CA LEU A 97 -5.81 15.80 -6.07
C LEU A 97 -6.76 16.46 -5.05
N PHE A 98 -6.25 16.91 -3.90
CA PHE A 98 -7.04 17.67 -2.93
C PHE A 98 -7.62 18.96 -3.54
N ALA A 99 -6.83 19.71 -4.30
CA ALA A 99 -7.30 20.93 -4.96
C ALA A 99 -8.38 20.63 -6.01
N ILE A 100 -8.19 19.58 -6.82
CA ILE A 100 -9.19 19.16 -7.83
C ILE A 100 -10.48 18.69 -7.17
N LEU A 101 -10.41 17.87 -6.12
CA LEU A 101 -11.58 17.39 -5.38
C LEU A 101 -12.31 18.55 -4.68
N SER A 102 -11.56 19.50 -4.12
CA SER A 102 -12.13 20.73 -3.54
C SER A 102 -12.82 21.57 -4.61
N PHE A 103 -12.27 21.65 -5.82
CA PHE A 103 -12.94 22.32 -6.93
C PHE A 103 -14.24 21.62 -7.32
N ILE A 104 -14.24 20.29 -7.49
CA ILE A 104 -15.45 19.49 -7.78
C ILE A 104 -16.55 19.74 -6.75
N LEU A 105 -16.19 19.87 -5.46
CA LEU A 105 -17.14 20.16 -4.38
C LEU A 105 -17.89 21.48 -4.58
N PHE A 106 -17.28 22.48 -5.23
CA PHE A 106 -17.90 23.78 -5.48
C PHE A 106 -18.46 23.94 -6.88
N SER A 107 -18.02 23.12 -7.85
CA SER A 107 -18.23 23.38 -9.27
C SER A 107 -19.37 22.57 -9.91
N ASP A 108 -20.13 21.77 -9.14
CA ASP A 108 -21.17 20.83 -9.60
C ASP A 108 -20.77 19.92 -10.79
N THR A 109 -19.49 19.92 -11.16
CA THR A 109 -18.96 19.34 -12.39
C THR A 109 -18.07 18.16 -12.04
N THR A 110 -18.70 16.99 -11.96
CA THR A 110 -18.00 15.71 -11.75
C THR A 110 -17.41 15.12 -13.02
N GLY A 111 -17.80 15.65 -14.19
CA GLY A 111 -17.55 15.11 -15.53
C GLY A 111 -16.14 14.55 -15.79
N PHE A 112 -15.25 15.35 -16.38
CA PHE A 112 -13.89 14.89 -16.73
C PHE A 112 -12.94 14.82 -15.53
N LEU A 113 -13.19 15.63 -14.50
CA LEU A 113 -12.30 15.78 -13.35
C LEU A 113 -12.28 14.54 -12.46
N SER A 114 -13.42 13.94 -12.16
CA SER A 114 -13.46 12.78 -11.27
C SER A 114 -12.74 11.54 -11.86
N PRO A 115 -12.99 11.14 -13.13
CA PRO A 115 -12.21 10.08 -13.78
C PRO A 115 -10.71 10.38 -13.83
N SER A 116 -10.30 11.64 -13.97
CA SER A 116 -8.90 12.05 -13.96
C SER A 116 -8.26 11.85 -12.57
N VAL A 117 -8.96 12.21 -11.49
CA VAL A 117 -8.50 11.94 -10.11
C VAL A 117 -8.30 10.43 -9.89
N PHE A 118 -9.25 9.62 -10.35
CA PHE A 118 -9.16 8.17 -10.28
C PHE A 118 -7.98 7.61 -11.08
N ALA A 119 -7.78 8.08 -12.32
CA ALA A 119 -6.67 7.65 -13.18
C ALA A 119 -5.30 7.99 -12.56
N VAL A 120 -5.09 9.26 -12.19
CA VAL A 120 -3.80 9.73 -11.66
C VAL A 120 -3.44 9.04 -10.36
N SER A 121 -4.39 8.90 -9.43
CA SER A 121 -4.14 8.21 -8.16
C SER A 121 -3.80 6.73 -8.35
N SER A 122 -4.55 6.01 -9.18
CA SER A 122 -4.33 4.59 -9.45
C SER A 122 -3.00 4.33 -10.17
N VAL A 123 -2.66 5.12 -11.20
CA VAL A 123 -1.39 4.99 -11.91
C VAL A 123 -0.20 5.26 -10.99
N ALA A 124 -0.26 6.33 -10.20
CA ALA A 124 0.79 6.66 -9.25
C ALA A 124 0.94 5.56 -8.17
N ALA A 125 -0.17 4.97 -7.70
CA ALA A 125 -0.15 3.85 -6.77
C ALA A 125 0.53 2.60 -7.38
N CYS A 126 0.22 2.28 -8.64
CA CYS A 126 0.86 1.19 -9.37
C CYS A 126 2.37 1.39 -9.51
N VAL A 127 2.83 2.61 -9.81
CA VAL A 127 4.27 2.92 -9.87
C VAL A 127 4.94 2.70 -8.50
N VAL A 128 4.33 3.22 -7.44
CA VAL A 128 4.82 3.08 -6.05
C VAL A 128 4.92 1.60 -5.63
N LEU A 129 3.89 0.80 -5.93
CA LEU A 129 3.87 -0.63 -5.59
C LEU A 129 4.80 -1.45 -6.50
N GLY A 130 4.93 -1.07 -7.77
CA GLY A 130 5.86 -1.67 -8.71
C GLY A 130 7.31 -1.52 -8.23
N ILE A 131 7.70 -0.33 -7.76
CA ILE A 131 9.05 -0.09 -7.26
C ILE A 131 9.33 -0.90 -5.99
N ILE A 132 8.42 -0.93 -5.01
CA ILE A 132 8.66 -1.72 -3.79
C ILE A 132 8.66 -3.22 -4.09
N SER A 133 7.83 -3.68 -5.01
CA SER A 133 7.80 -5.09 -5.44
C SER A 133 9.12 -5.50 -6.08
N PHE A 134 9.66 -4.66 -6.97
CA PHE A 134 11.00 -4.86 -7.54
C PHE A 134 12.07 -4.95 -6.44
N LYS A 135 11.99 -4.09 -5.41
CA LYS A 135 12.88 -4.15 -4.25
C LYS A 135 12.73 -5.45 -3.47
N PHE A 136 11.52 -5.92 -3.20
CA PHE A 136 11.29 -7.21 -2.54
C PHE A 136 11.88 -8.39 -3.33
N PHE A 137 11.66 -8.45 -4.64
CA PHE A 137 12.23 -9.52 -5.46
C PHE A 137 13.77 -9.44 -5.53
N SER A 138 14.32 -8.23 -5.58
CA SER A 138 15.77 -8.03 -5.50
C SER A 138 16.34 -8.51 -4.17
N TRP A 139 15.70 -8.17 -3.05
CA TRP A 139 16.10 -8.63 -1.72
C TRP A 139 15.95 -10.13 -1.54
N TYR A 140 14.89 -10.73 -2.11
CA TYR A 140 14.71 -12.17 -2.10
C TYR A 140 15.83 -12.90 -2.86
N LYS A 141 16.24 -12.37 -4.02
CA LYS A 141 17.34 -12.93 -4.82
C LYS A 141 18.68 -12.88 -4.08
N LEU A 142 18.95 -11.79 -3.36
CA LEU A 142 20.21 -11.56 -2.64
C LEU A 142 20.28 -12.27 -1.29
N SER A 143 19.14 -12.41 -0.60
CA SER A 143 19.07 -13.08 0.70
C SER A 143 19.58 -14.52 0.61
N ASN A 144 20.68 -14.81 1.31
CA ASN A 144 21.33 -16.14 1.38
C ASN A 144 20.34 -17.30 1.66
N ASN A 145 19.32 -17.08 2.50
CA ASN A 145 18.35 -18.10 2.89
C ASN A 145 17.04 -18.08 2.09
N LYS A 146 16.93 -17.28 1.02
CA LYS A 146 15.71 -17.08 0.22
C LYS A 146 14.44 -16.96 1.09
N ASN A 147 14.37 -15.92 1.92
CA ASN A 147 13.31 -15.80 2.92
C ASN A 147 11.91 -15.71 2.26
N LEU A 148 11.06 -16.70 2.58
CA LEU A 148 9.68 -16.80 2.09
C LEU A 148 8.84 -15.56 2.41
N THR A 149 9.03 -14.92 3.55
CA THR A 149 8.30 -13.71 3.95
C THR A 149 8.58 -12.56 3.00
N VAL A 150 9.84 -12.38 2.58
CA VAL A 150 10.25 -11.36 1.62
C VAL A 150 9.60 -11.62 0.25
N LEU A 151 9.57 -12.88 -0.19
CA LEU A 151 8.90 -13.28 -1.42
C LEU A 151 7.39 -13.01 -1.38
N LEU A 152 6.72 -13.40 -0.28
CA LEU A 152 5.29 -13.22 -0.11
C LEU A 152 4.90 -11.74 -0.11
N TYR A 153 5.69 -10.85 0.49
CA TYR A 153 5.44 -9.41 0.41
C TYR A 153 5.72 -8.82 -0.98
N GLY A 154 6.71 -9.34 -1.73
CA GLY A 154 6.89 -9.00 -3.14
C GLY A 154 5.68 -9.41 -3.99
N LEU A 155 5.19 -10.64 -3.81
CA LEU A 155 3.97 -11.14 -4.47
C LEU A 155 2.74 -10.34 -4.06
N ALA A 156 2.59 -10.00 -2.79
CA ALA A 156 1.51 -9.17 -2.28
C ALA A 156 1.53 -7.76 -2.92
N ALA A 157 2.71 -7.13 -3.02
CA ALA A 157 2.86 -5.81 -3.62
C ALA A 157 2.54 -5.82 -5.13
N VAL A 158 3.07 -6.79 -5.89
CA VAL A 158 2.80 -6.87 -7.34
C VAL A 158 1.33 -7.21 -7.63
N THR A 159 0.75 -8.17 -6.91
CA THR A 159 -0.66 -8.55 -7.14
C THR A 159 -1.63 -7.44 -6.73
N LEU A 160 -1.28 -6.65 -5.70
CA LEU A 160 -2.02 -5.44 -5.35
C LEU A 160 -1.91 -4.37 -6.44
N ALA A 161 -0.71 -4.16 -7.01
CA ALA A 161 -0.53 -3.25 -8.15
C ALA A 161 -1.36 -3.70 -9.37
N ILE A 162 -1.36 -5.01 -9.67
CA ILE A 162 -2.18 -5.59 -10.74
C ILE A 162 -3.67 -5.38 -10.45
N SER A 163 -4.11 -5.52 -9.20
CA SER A 163 -5.51 -5.27 -8.82
C SER A 163 -5.92 -3.81 -9.03
N ILE A 164 -5.05 -2.86 -8.68
CA ILE A 164 -5.31 -1.43 -8.92
C ILE A 164 -5.33 -1.13 -10.42
N ALA A 165 -4.39 -1.71 -11.19
CA ALA A 165 -4.32 -1.55 -12.64
C ALA A 165 -5.55 -2.16 -13.36
N GLU A 166 -6.02 -3.31 -12.87
CA GLU A 166 -7.22 -3.96 -13.36
C GLU A 166 -8.48 -3.13 -13.06
N ASP A 167 -8.63 -2.63 -11.84
CA ASP A 167 -9.77 -1.80 -11.43
C ASP A 167 -9.88 -0.51 -12.28
N VAL A 168 -8.76 0.18 -12.49
CA VAL A 168 -8.73 1.39 -13.35
C VAL A 168 -8.93 1.06 -14.82
N GLY A 169 -8.32 -0.04 -15.31
CA GLY A 169 -8.46 -0.48 -16.69
C GLY A 169 -9.89 -0.87 -17.04
N THR A 170 -10.54 -1.65 -16.19
CA THR A 170 -11.93 -2.08 -16.42
C THR A 170 -12.90 -0.90 -16.35
N LYS A 171 -12.77 -0.01 -15.35
CA LYS A 171 -13.71 1.11 -15.19
C LYS A 171 -13.52 2.24 -16.20
N LEU A 172 -12.29 2.52 -16.64
CA LEU A 172 -12.05 3.61 -17.61
C LEU A 172 -12.15 3.16 -19.06
N LEU A 173 -11.83 1.91 -19.38
CA LEU A 173 -11.79 1.43 -20.77
C LEU A 173 -13.00 0.60 -21.17
N MET A 174 -13.65 -0.11 -20.23
CA MET A 174 -14.75 -1.02 -20.56
C MET A 174 -16.13 -0.44 -20.28
N ILE A 175 -16.25 0.58 -19.42
CA ILE A 175 -17.52 1.23 -19.10
C ILE A 175 -17.76 2.41 -20.03
N GLN A 176 -18.92 2.41 -20.69
CA GLN A 176 -19.37 3.48 -21.56
C GLN A 176 -20.29 4.44 -20.80
N VAL A 177 -20.11 5.74 -21.02
CA VAL A 177 -20.93 6.78 -20.39
C VAL A 177 -21.86 7.38 -21.44
N ILE A 178 -23.18 7.28 -21.21
CA ILE A 178 -24.21 7.85 -22.09
C ILE A 178 -25.05 8.85 -21.30
N GLN A 179 -25.41 9.96 -21.92
CA GLN A 179 -26.33 10.95 -21.35
C GLN A 179 -27.66 10.94 -22.10
N GLU A 180 -28.76 10.91 -21.34
CA GLU A 180 -30.11 10.99 -21.85
C GLU A 180 -30.85 12.18 -21.23
N LYS A 181 -31.92 12.64 -21.88
CA LYS A 181 -32.81 13.63 -21.28
C LYS A 181 -33.58 12.99 -20.12
N SER A 182 -33.59 13.64 -18.96
CA SER A 182 -34.33 13.14 -17.80
C SER A 182 -35.85 13.24 -18.01
N LEU A 183 -36.57 12.35 -17.32
CA LEU A 183 -38.03 12.39 -17.26
C LEU A 183 -38.50 13.70 -16.61
N PRO A 184 -39.62 14.29 -17.05
CA PRO A 184 -40.18 15.48 -16.40
C PRO A 184 -40.44 15.24 -14.91
N GLY A 185 -39.97 16.14 -14.05
CA GLY A 185 -40.09 16.01 -12.59
C GLY A 185 -39.07 15.07 -11.93
N ALA A 186 -38.03 14.64 -12.65
CA ALA A 186 -36.96 13.82 -12.07
C ALA A 186 -36.23 14.58 -10.95
N VAL A 187 -36.11 13.91 -9.80
CA VAL A 187 -35.32 14.40 -8.66
C VAL A 187 -33.88 13.94 -8.83
N THR A 188 -32.92 14.79 -8.44
CA THR A 188 -31.50 14.42 -8.45
C THR A 188 -31.30 13.14 -7.64
N GLN A 189 -30.67 12.12 -8.19
CA GLN A 189 -30.37 10.90 -7.46
C GLN A 189 -29.25 10.10 -8.13
N SER A 190 -28.34 9.59 -7.32
CA SER A 190 -27.28 8.68 -7.71
C SER A 190 -27.62 7.27 -7.20
N ILE A 191 -27.55 6.24 -8.08
CA ILE A 191 -27.96 4.86 -7.73
C ILE A 191 -27.12 3.83 -8.49
N PHE A 192 -26.65 2.81 -7.79
CA PHE A 192 -26.10 1.59 -8.40
C PHE A 192 -27.22 0.63 -8.80
N VAL A 193 -27.20 0.16 -10.07
CA VAL A 193 -28.34 -0.57 -10.65
C VAL A 193 -28.02 -2.05 -10.84
N TYR A 194 -26.91 -2.39 -11.49
CA TYR A 194 -26.48 -3.76 -11.80
C TYR A 194 -27.56 -4.58 -12.53
N LYS A 195 -28.17 -4.04 -13.60
CA LYS A 195 -29.23 -4.73 -14.36
C LYS A 195 -29.02 -4.68 -15.88
N PRO A 196 -29.37 -5.75 -16.60
CA PRO A 196 -29.29 -5.78 -18.06
C PRO A 196 -30.30 -4.83 -18.69
N SER A 197 -29.85 -4.08 -19.70
CA SER A 197 -30.69 -3.22 -20.53
C SER A 197 -30.72 -3.72 -21.97
N LYS A 198 -31.90 -4.15 -22.41
CA LYS A 198 -32.14 -4.54 -23.82
C LYS A 198 -31.93 -3.37 -24.78
N LYS A 199 -32.20 -2.13 -24.35
CA LYS A 199 -32.05 -0.91 -25.16
C LYS A 199 -30.60 -0.69 -25.58
N TYR A 200 -29.64 -1.00 -24.70
CA TYR A 200 -28.22 -0.72 -24.91
C TYR A 200 -27.37 -1.95 -25.18
N ASN A 201 -27.97 -3.14 -25.13
CA ASN A 201 -27.22 -4.40 -25.18
C ASN A 201 -26.04 -4.41 -24.18
N ALA A 202 -26.31 -3.91 -22.96
CA ALA A 202 -25.34 -3.64 -21.92
C ALA A 202 -25.99 -3.71 -20.53
N ASP A 203 -25.18 -3.97 -19.51
CA ASP A 203 -25.59 -3.87 -18.11
C ASP A 203 -25.45 -2.43 -17.61
N ILE A 204 -26.49 -1.91 -16.96
CA ILE A 204 -26.43 -0.59 -16.30
C ILE A 204 -25.81 -0.80 -14.93
N GLU A 205 -24.58 -0.33 -14.76
CA GLU A 205 -23.81 -0.46 -13.51
C GLU A 205 -24.20 0.64 -12.52
N TYR A 206 -24.18 1.88 -13.00
CA TYR A 206 -24.40 3.08 -12.19
C TYR A 206 -25.20 4.11 -12.97
N LYS A 207 -26.04 4.87 -12.29
CA LYS A 207 -26.95 5.85 -12.87
C LYS A 207 -26.98 7.11 -12.01
N VAL A 208 -26.80 8.26 -12.67
CA VAL A 208 -26.95 9.59 -12.06
C VAL A 208 -28.09 10.31 -12.76
N VAL A 209 -29.17 10.58 -12.03
CA VAL A 209 -30.31 11.35 -12.51
C VAL A 209 -30.14 12.78 -12.05
N ASN A 210 -30.17 13.74 -12.98
CA ASN A 210 -30.33 15.17 -12.69
C ASN A 210 -31.67 15.66 -13.27
N PRO A 211 -32.17 16.86 -12.93
CA PRO A 211 -33.45 17.37 -13.42
C PRO A 211 -33.54 17.45 -14.95
N HIS A 212 -32.42 17.67 -15.63
CA HIS A 212 -32.36 17.82 -17.09
C HIS A 212 -31.73 16.63 -17.82
N THR A 213 -30.77 15.96 -17.18
CA THR A 213 -29.95 14.91 -17.81
C THR A 213 -29.78 13.70 -16.91
N THR A 214 -29.92 12.50 -17.47
CA THR A 214 -29.61 11.23 -16.81
C THR A 214 -28.35 10.65 -17.42
N THR A 215 -27.32 10.46 -16.62
CA THR A 215 -26.07 9.82 -17.03
C THR A 215 -26.08 8.34 -16.65
N LEU A 216 -25.80 7.47 -17.61
CA LEU A 216 -25.74 6.02 -17.45
C LEU A 216 -24.33 5.52 -17.68
N TYR A 217 -23.88 4.65 -16.77
CA TYR A 217 -22.64 3.91 -16.87
C TYR A 217 -22.97 2.49 -17.29
N LEU A 218 -22.60 2.16 -18.51
CA LEU A 218 -22.99 0.94 -19.20
C LEU A 218 -21.78 0.03 -19.38
N LEU A 219 -21.92 -1.23 -19.01
CA LEU A 219 -20.97 -2.28 -19.32
C LEU A 219 -21.48 -3.08 -20.53
N PRO A 220 -20.88 -2.92 -21.72
CA PRO A 220 -21.33 -3.61 -22.92
C PRO A 220 -21.28 -5.13 -22.75
N ASN A 221 -22.26 -5.85 -23.30
CA ASN A 221 -22.31 -7.31 -23.23
C ASN A 221 -21.09 -7.99 -23.86
N SER A 222 -20.40 -7.32 -24.81
CA SER A 222 -19.14 -7.80 -25.38
C SER A 222 -18.01 -7.89 -24.35
N ASN A 223 -18.01 -7.00 -23.35
CA ASN A 223 -16.96 -6.90 -22.34
C ASN A 223 -17.36 -7.58 -21.02
N LEU A 224 -18.64 -7.90 -20.83
CA LEU A 224 -19.21 -8.41 -19.57
C LEU A 224 -18.47 -9.66 -19.04
N ALA A 225 -18.19 -10.64 -19.90
CA ALA A 225 -17.49 -11.87 -19.50
C ALA A 225 -16.06 -11.58 -19.00
N VAL A 226 -15.32 -10.75 -19.75
CA VAL A 226 -13.94 -10.35 -19.39
C VAL A 226 -13.94 -9.52 -18.10
N TYR A 227 -14.85 -8.55 -17.99
CA TYR A 227 -15.02 -7.72 -16.81
C TYR A 227 -15.29 -8.54 -15.55
N ASN A 228 -16.22 -9.51 -15.64
CA ASN A 228 -16.56 -10.37 -14.50
C ASN A 228 -15.41 -11.30 -14.12
N TYR A 229 -14.67 -11.84 -15.08
CA TYR A 229 -13.51 -12.70 -14.82
C TYR A 229 -12.41 -11.94 -14.08
N LEU A 230 -12.04 -10.76 -14.60
CA LEU A 230 -10.99 -9.91 -14.01
C LEU A 230 -11.34 -9.50 -12.57
N ASN A 231 -12.54 -8.92 -12.36
CA ASN A 231 -13.00 -8.48 -11.04
C ASN A 231 -13.19 -9.62 -10.03
N SER A 232 -13.42 -10.83 -10.51
CA SER A 232 -13.64 -11.99 -9.64
C SER A 232 -12.36 -12.69 -9.23
N ILE A 233 -11.28 -12.59 -10.01
CA ILE A 233 -10.06 -13.40 -9.78
C ILE A 233 -8.89 -12.56 -9.28
N VAL A 234 -8.65 -11.38 -9.86
CA VAL A 234 -7.43 -10.61 -9.60
C VAL A 234 -7.37 -10.15 -8.14
N LEU A 235 -8.48 -9.58 -7.64
CA LEU A 235 -8.55 -9.03 -6.29
C LEU A 235 -8.45 -10.11 -5.19
N PRO A 236 -9.10 -11.30 -5.29
CA PRO A 236 -8.86 -12.41 -4.36
C PRO A 236 -7.43 -12.94 -4.33
N ILE A 237 -6.74 -13.01 -5.47
CA ILE A 237 -5.33 -13.43 -5.49
C ILE A 237 -4.48 -12.45 -4.67
N ALA A 238 -4.68 -11.14 -4.85
CA ALA A 238 -4.00 -10.12 -4.07
C ALA A 238 -4.35 -10.19 -2.56
N PHE A 239 -5.60 -10.54 -2.23
CA PHE A 239 -5.99 -10.76 -0.84
C PHE A 239 -5.26 -11.97 -0.22
N LEU A 240 -5.17 -13.09 -0.94
CA LEU A 240 -4.49 -14.30 -0.49
C LEU A 240 -2.99 -14.06 -0.22
N PHE A 241 -2.27 -13.40 -1.12
CA PHE A 241 -0.85 -13.13 -0.90
C PHE A 241 -0.61 -12.20 0.29
N ARG A 242 -1.47 -11.20 0.50
CA ARG A 242 -1.41 -10.34 1.69
C ARG A 242 -1.70 -11.11 2.97
N TRP A 243 -2.62 -12.07 2.92
CA TRP A 243 -2.92 -12.97 4.03
C TRP A 243 -1.74 -13.89 4.35
N PHE A 244 -1.19 -14.61 3.35
CA PHE A 244 0.00 -15.44 3.51
C PHE A 244 1.20 -14.62 4.02
N GLY A 245 1.41 -13.41 3.49
CA GLY A 245 2.46 -12.50 3.94
C GLY A 245 2.31 -12.12 5.42
N SER A 246 1.07 -11.82 5.85
CA SER A 246 0.78 -11.48 7.26
C SER A 246 0.99 -12.67 8.20
N ILE A 247 0.67 -13.89 7.76
CA ILE A 247 0.97 -15.13 8.51
C ILE A 247 2.46 -15.34 8.63
N ALA A 248 3.19 -15.20 7.52
CA ALA A 248 4.63 -15.37 7.49
C ALA A 248 5.32 -14.33 8.38
N LEU A 249 4.85 -13.08 8.37
CA LEU A 249 5.36 -12.02 9.24
C LEU A 249 5.19 -12.34 10.72
N LEU A 250 4.01 -12.83 11.09
CA LEU A 250 3.69 -13.16 12.48
C LEU A 250 4.24 -14.52 12.92
N ARG A 251 4.81 -15.32 12.01
CA ARG A 251 5.39 -16.63 12.33
C ARG A 251 6.43 -16.56 13.44
N SER A 252 7.32 -15.56 13.39
CA SER A 252 8.36 -15.40 14.42
C SER A 252 7.77 -15.05 15.78
N PHE A 253 6.63 -14.36 15.81
CA PHE A 253 5.88 -14.08 17.04
C PHE A 253 5.23 -15.35 17.61
N TYR A 254 4.64 -16.20 16.76
CA TYR A 254 4.02 -17.45 17.17
C TYR A 254 5.00 -18.44 17.78
N GLN A 255 6.18 -18.57 17.16
CA GLN A 255 7.24 -19.47 17.65
C GLN A 255 7.70 -19.11 19.06
N ARG A 256 7.52 -17.86 19.50
CA ARG A 256 7.90 -17.38 20.83
C ARG A 256 6.86 -17.65 21.92
N ILE A 257 5.57 -17.64 21.57
CA ILE A 257 4.47 -17.79 22.54
C ILE A 257 4.14 -19.26 22.81
N GLY A 258 4.54 -20.18 21.92
CA GLY A 258 4.27 -21.60 22.08
C GLY A 258 2.85 -21.96 21.65
N LYS A 259 2.03 -22.52 22.54
CA LYS A 259 0.63 -22.88 22.22
C LYS A 259 -0.24 -21.64 22.14
N LEU A 260 -0.62 -21.24 20.93
CA LEU A 260 -1.55 -20.13 20.71
C LEU A 260 -2.99 -20.53 21.03
N PRO A 261 -3.79 -19.61 21.60
CA PRO A 261 -5.21 -19.88 21.86
C PRO A 261 -5.96 -20.02 20.53
N ILE A 262 -7.04 -20.81 20.53
CA ILE A 262 -7.91 -21.01 19.35
C ILE A 262 -8.44 -19.66 18.83
N SER A 263 -8.69 -18.70 19.73
CA SER A 263 -9.10 -17.34 19.38
C SER A 263 -8.14 -16.64 18.42
N PHE A 264 -6.84 -16.95 18.49
CA PHE A 264 -5.84 -16.40 17.58
C PHE A 264 -6.06 -16.87 16.13
N TRP A 265 -6.25 -18.18 15.95
CA TRP A 265 -6.50 -18.77 14.64
C TRP A 265 -7.84 -18.34 14.05
N ILE A 266 -8.83 -18.08 14.91
CA ILE A 266 -10.11 -17.49 14.51
C ILE A 266 -9.89 -16.07 13.98
N VAL A 267 -9.19 -15.20 14.71
CA VAL A 267 -8.92 -13.81 14.26
C VAL A 267 -8.17 -13.79 12.91
N LEU A 268 -7.25 -14.72 12.70
CA LEU A 268 -6.47 -14.82 11.48
C LEU A 268 -7.28 -15.38 10.29
N SER A 269 -8.11 -16.39 10.52
CA SER A 269 -8.82 -17.11 9.45
C SER A 269 -10.19 -16.53 9.12
N LEU A 270 -10.88 -15.96 10.12
CA LEU A 270 -12.25 -15.46 9.97
C LEU A 270 -12.39 -14.42 8.85
N PRO A 271 -11.53 -13.38 8.73
CA PRO A 271 -11.66 -12.42 7.65
C PRO A 271 -11.48 -13.05 6.27
N LEU A 272 -10.60 -14.04 6.12
CA LEU A 272 -10.40 -14.76 4.87
C LEU A 272 -11.63 -15.60 4.51
N ILE A 273 -12.21 -16.31 5.48
CA ILE A 273 -13.41 -17.11 5.28
C ILE A 273 -14.57 -16.21 4.84
N LEU A 274 -14.82 -15.11 5.56
CA LEU A 274 -15.86 -14.14 5.21
C LEU A 274 -15.66 -13.56 3.80
N TYR A 275 -14.42 -13.18 3.48
CA TYR A 275 -14.05 -12.65 2.17
C TYR A 275 -14.34 -13.66 1.05
N MET A 276 -13.87 -14.90 1.21
CA MET A 276 -14.03 -15.94 0.18
C MET A 276 -15.48 -16.36 0.03
N VAL A 277 -16.19 -16.65 1.13
CA VAL A 277 -17.62 -17.04 1.09
C VAL A 277 -18.45 -15.94 0.45
N GLY A 278 -18.21 -14.68 0.79
CA GLY A 278 -18.92 -13.55 0.19
C GLY A 278 -18.65 -13.37 -1.31
N LYS A 279 -17.46 -13.77 -1.80
CA LYS A 279 -17.06 -13.62 -3.21
C LYS A 279 -17.43 -14.83 -4.07
N ILE A 280 -17.77 -16.00 -3.50
CA ILE A 280 -18.18 -17.22 -4.23
C ILE A 280 -19.17 -16.93 -5.37
N PRO A 281 -20.30 -16.22 -5.13
CA PRO A 281 -21.25 -15.86 -6.18
C PRO A 281 -20.66 -15.12 -7.37
N GLY A 282 -19.61 -14.32 -7.16
CA GLY A 282 -18.97 -13.54 -8.21
C GLY A 282 -18.30 -14.43 -9.26
N PHE A 283 -17.76 -15.58 -8.87
CA PHE A 283 -17.08 -16.50 -9.79
C PHE A 283 -18.05 -17.17 -10.78
N THR A 284 -19.31 -17.35 -10.40
CA THR A 284 -20.33 -18.04 -11.22
C THR A 284 -21.32 -17.08 -11.87
N SER A 285 -21.65 -15.98 -11.18
CA SER A 285 -22.78 -15.10 -11.51
C SER A 285 -22.36 -13.64 -11.73
N GLY A 286 -21.05 -13.36 -11.76
CA GLY A 286 -20.49 -12.03 -11.97
C GLY A 286 -20.76 -11.05 -10.81
N GLU A 287 -20.33 -9.79 -10.99
CA GLU A 287 -20.52 -8.72 -9.98
C GLU A 287 -22.00 -8.44 -9.69
N SER A 288 -22.85 -8.55 -10.72
CA SER A 288 -24.31 -8.35 -10.63
C SER A 288 -25.03 -9.49 -9.89
N MET A 289 -24.35 -10.62 -9.63
CA MET A 289 -24.92 -11.81 -9.00
C MET A 289 -26.23 -12.24 -9.68
N THR A 290 -26.26 -12.16 -11.01
CA THR A 290 -27.45 -12.49 -11.81
C THR A 290 -27.90 -13.92 -11.54
N GLY A 291 -29.20 -14.11 -11.31
CA GLY A 291 -29.78 -15.41 -10.98
C GLY A 291 -29.85 -15.75 -9.48
N ILE A 292 -29.21 -14.98 -8.60
CA ILE A 292 -29.31 -15.16 -7.14
C ILE A 292 -30.46 -14.31 -6.58
N ALA A 293 -31.29 -14.86 -5.69
CA ALA A 293 -32.38 -14.09 -5.09
C ALA A 293 -31.86 -12.95 -4.20
N GLU A 294 -32.57 -11.82 -4.19
CA GLU A 294 -32.14 -10.58 -3.51
C GLU A 294 -31.71 -10.75 -2.04
N PRO A 295 -32.40 -11.53 -1.18
CA PRO A 295 -31.97 -11.71 0.20
C PRO A 295 -30.57 -12.32 0.33
N TYR A 296 -30.23 -13.27 -0.55
CA TYR A 296 -28.90 -13.90 -0.54
C TYR A 296 -27.84 -12.98 -1.11
N ARG A 297 -28.15 -12.18 -2.14
CA ARG A 297 -27.21 -11.16 -2.66
C ARG A 297 -26.75 -10.21 -1.57
N TYR A 298 -27.68 -9.74 -0.75
CA TYR A 298 -27.37 -8.83 0.35
C TYR A 298 -26.44 -9.49 1.38
N ILE A 299 -26.70 -10.74 1.77
CA ILE A 299 -25.86 -11.50 2.71
C ILE A 299 -24.44 -11.67 2.16
N PHE A 300 -24.29 -12.13 0.91
CA PHE A 300 -22.97 -12.31 0.31
C PHE A 300 -22.19 -11.01 0.19
N ARG A 301 -22.85 -9.89 -0.14
CA ARG A 301 -22.22 -8.57 -0.13
C ARG A 301 -21.73 -8.19 1.26
N ILE A 302 -22.53 -8.38 2.31
CA ILE A 302 -22.09 -8.12 3.70
C ILE A 302 -20.89 -8.96 4.07
N LEU A 303 -20.93 -10.27 3.81
CA LEU A 303 -19.80 -11.17 4.12
C LEU A 303 -18.53 -10.73 3.40
N TYR A 304 -18.64 -10.41 2.10
CA TYR A 304 -17.52 -9.97 1.29
C TYR A 304 -16.93 -8.65 1.79
N ARG A 305 -17.77 -7.63 2.05
CA ARG A 305 -17.31 -6.30 2.51
C ARG A 305 -16.79 -6.34 3.95
N GLY A 306 -17.46 -7.08 4.83
CA GLY A 306 -17.00 -7.33 6.20
C GLY A 306 -15.66 -8.06 6.23
N GLY A 307 -15.51 -9.12 5.44
CA GLY A 307 -14.24 -9.83 5.27
C GLY A 307 -13.14 -8.97 4.67
N THR A 308 -13.48 -8.08 3.73
CA THR A 308 -12.56 -7.10 3.15
C THR A 308 -12.05 -6.13 4.22
N ILE A 309 -12.93 -5.47 4.98
CA ILE A 309 -12.53 -4.51 6.02
C ILE A 309 -11.71 -5.22 7.10
N ALA A 310 -12.24 -6.32 7.65
CA ALA A 310 -11.56 -7.08 8.71
C ALA A 310 -10.20 -7.63 8.25
N GLY A 311 -10.09 -8.07 6.99
CA GLY A 311 -8.84 -8.59 6.42
C GLY A 311 -7.78 -7.51 6.31
N ASN A 312 -8.14 -6.33 5.81
CA ASN A 312 -7.19 -5.21 5.73
C ASN A 312 -6.78 -4.69 7.12
N ILE A 313 -7.69 -4.68 8.10
CA ILE A 313 -7.34 -4.39 9.50
C ILE A 313 -6.34 -5.42 10.03
N LEU A 314 -6.58 -6.71 9.82
CA LEU A 314 -5.67 -7.79 10.20
C LEU A 314 -4.27 -7.60 9.58
N PHE A 315 -4.21 -7.25 8.30
CA PHE A 315 -2.95 -7.05 7.59
C PHE A 315 -2.08 -5.94 8.20
N GLY A 316 -2.68 -4.77 8.54
CA GLY A 316 -1.94 -3.72 9.25
C GLY A 316 -1.68 -4.05 10.72
N LEU A 317 -2.60 -4.76 11.39
CA LEU A 317 -2.41 -5.22 12.77
C LEU A 317 -1.18 -6.10 12.91
N ALA A 318 -0.87 -6.94 11.91
CA ALA A 318 0.35 -7.73 11.88
C ALA A 318 1.61 -6.85 12.04
N PHE A 319 1.67 -5.73 11.32
CA PHE A 319 2.77 -4.77 11.45
C PHE A 319 2.77 -4.03 12.79
N PHE A 320 1.61 -3.69 13.35
CA PHE A 320 1.53 -3.12 14.70
C PHE A 320 2.03 -4.08 15.78
N ILE A 321 1.74 -5.38 15.67
CA ILE A 321 2.23 -6.40 16.59
C ILE A 321 3.75 -6.48 16.53
N VAL A 322 4.33 -6.58 15.32
CA VAL A 322 5.79 -6.58 15.13
C VAL A 322 6.38 -5.29 15.68
N ALA A 323 5.81 -4.13 15.37
CA ALA A 323 6.27 -2.85 15.87
C ALA A 323 6.31 -2.78 17.41
N ARG A 324 5.45 -3.49 18.14
CA ARG A 324 5.53 -3.52 19.61
C ARG A 324 6.78 -4.26 20.11
N GLY A 325 7.25 -5.28 19.38
CA GLY A 325 8.42 -6.08 19.71
C GLY A 325 9.77 -5.40 19.47
N VAL A 326 9.82 -4.40 18.58
CA VAL A 326 11.07 -3.74 18.17
C VAL A 326 11.65 -2.89 19.31
N VAL A 327 12.96 -2.93 19.56
CA VAL A 327 13.60 -2.03 20.56
C VAL A 327 13.74 -0.60 20.01
N SER A 328 14.18 -0.45 18.76
CA SER A 328 14.44 0.85 18.13
C SER A 328 13.16 1.64 17.81
N LEU A 329 13.03 2.83 18.41
CA LEU A 329 11.90 3.74 18.17
C LEU A 329 11.77 4.16 16.70
N LYS A 330 12.88 4.33 15.97
CA LYS A 330 12.85 4.71 14.54
C LYS A 330 12.15 3.62 13.70
N VAL A 331 12.52 2.36 13.93
CA VAL A 331 11.93 1.22 13.21
C VAL A 331 10.47 1.01 13.62
N LYS A 332 10.12 1.23 14.90
CA LYS A 332 8.72 1.25 15.35
C LYS A 332 7.86 2.23 14.57
N ASP A 333 8.38 3.44 14.34
CA ASP A 333 7.67 4.47 13.60
C ASP A 333 7.51 4.09 12.12
N TYR A 334 8.55 3.51 11.49
CA TYR A 334 8.48 3.01 10.12
C TYR A 334 7.43 1.90 9.95
N LEU A 335 7.42 0.91 10.85
CA LEU A 335 6.42 -0.17 10.82
C LEU A 335 5.01 0.34 11.12
N THR A 336 4.88 1.40 11.93
CA THR A 336 3.60 2.07 12.17
C THR A 336 3.06 2.73 10.90
N ILE A 337 3.93 3.40 10.13
CA ILE A 337 3.58 3.97 8.82
C ILE A 337 3.12 2.86 7.87
N THR A 338 3.87 1.76 7.80
CA THR A 338 3.50 0.57 7.01
C THR A 338 2.13 0.04 7.42
N ALA A 339 1.87 -0.10 8.73
CA ALA A 339 0.61 -0.63 9.25
C ALA A 339 -0.60 0.20 8.82
N ILE A 340 -0.52 1.53 8.95
CA ILE A 340 -1.58 2.45 8.52
C ILE A 340 -1.83 2.32 7.02
N GLY A 341 -0.77 2.35 6.22
CA GLY A 341 -0.88 2.22 4.76
C GLY A 341 -1.49 0.88 4.34
N PHE A 342 -1.06 -0.22 4.96
CA PHE A 342 -1.49 -1.56 4.58
C PHE A 342 -2.94 -1.86 4.99
N THR A 343 -3.43 -1.26 6.09
CA THR A 343 -4.86 -1.30 6.41
C THR A 343 -5.70 -0.45 5.47
N MET A 344 -5.24 0.73 5.09
CA MET A 344 -6.03 1.63 4.26
C MET A 344 -6.15 1.16 2.80
N VAL A 345 -5.09 0.58 2.23
CA VAL A 345 -4.98 0.37 0.77
C VAL A 345 -6.08 -0.49 0.17
N GLY A 346 -6.42 -1.62 0.78
CA GLY A 346 -7.46 -2.50 0.24
C GLY A 346 -8.88 -2.00 0.51
N ILE A 347 -9.09 -1.16 1.54
CA ILE A 347 -10.39 -0.55 1.83
C ILE A 347 -10.64 0.57 0.81
N SER A 348 -9.65 1.43 0.56
CA SER A 348 -9.69 2.44 -0.51
C SER A 348 -9.94 1.80 -1.87
N LEU A 349 -9.15 0.80 -2.26
CA LEU A 349 -9.32 0.08 -3.54
C LEU A 349 -10.71 -0.56 -3.70
N SER A 350 -11.32 -1.02 -2.61
CA SER A 350 -12.64 -1.68 -2.70
C SER A 350 -13.80 -0.69 -2.88
N THR A 351 -13.57 0.59 -2.58
CA THR A 351 -14.58 1.65 -2.68
C THR A 351 -14.92 1.90 -4.15
N SER A 352 -16.18 2.09 -4.49
CA SER A 352 -16.54 2.19 -5.92
C SER A 352 -16.10 3.53 -6.53
N ALA A 353 -15.11 3.50 -7.41
CA ALA A 353 -14.71 4.64 -8.23
C ALA A 353 -15.74 5.04 -9.31
N LEU A 354 -16.86 4.32 -9.45
CA LEU A 354 -17.98 4.79 -10.28
C LEU A 354 -18.78 5.90 -9.62
N GLN A 355 -18.79 5.94 -8.29
CA GLN A 355 -19.41 7.01 -7.54
C GLN A 355 -18.53 8.25 -7.61
N GLN A 356 -18.99 9.27 -8.34
CA GLN A 356 -18.12 10.34 -8.85
C GLN A 356 -17.67 11.38 -7.80
N THR A 357 -18.29 11.37 -6.63
CA THR A 357 -18.02 12.32 -5.53
C THR A 357 -17.20 11.64 -4.42
N TYR A 358 -17.84 11.24 -3.33
CA TYR A 358 -17.21 10.62 -2.17
C TYR A 358 -16.51 9.30 -2.53
N GLY A 359 -17.05 8.52 -3.47
CA GLY A 359 -16.49 7.24 -3.89
C GLY A 359 -15.11 7.39 -4.53
N ILE A 360 -14.97 8.28 -5.51
CA ILE A 360 -13.67 8.59 -6.13
C ILE A 360 -12.73 9.24 -5.12
N ALA A 361 -13.20 10.14 -4.26
CA ALA A 361 -12.37 10.72 -3.20
C ALA A 361 -11.77 9.63 -2.29
N ALA A 362 -12.61 8.74 -1.76
CA ALA A 362 -12.18 7.65 -0.89
C ALA A 362 -11.30 6.62 -1.61
N HIS A 363 -11.63 6.29 -2.86
CA HIS A 363 -10.85 5.35 -3.67
C HIS A 363 -9.45 5.90 -3.98
N SER A 364 -9.34 7.18 -4.35
CA SER A 364 -8.08 7.81 -4.74
C SER A 364 -7.05 7.91 -3.59
N LEU A 365 -7.46 7.73 -2.33
CA LEU A 365 -6.55 7.51 -1.19
C LEU A 365 -5.74 6.20 -1.30
N VAL A 366 -6.00 5.36 -2.32
CA VAL A 366 -5.15 4.22 -2.71
C VAL A 366 -3.70 4.63 -2.97
N LEU A 367 -3.46 5.85 -3.48
CA LEU A 367 -2.12 6.40 -3.67
C LEU A 367 -1.39 6.61 -2.34
N LEU A 368 -2.02 7.36 -1.43
CA LEU A 368 -1.44 7.65 -0.11
C LEU A 368 -1.18 6.37 0.66
N SER A 369 -2.15 5.46 0.71
CA SER A 369 -2.02 4.18 1.42
C SER A 369 -0.92 3.28 0.84
N SER A 370 -0.84 3.15 -0.48
CA SER A 370 0.24 2.42 -1.16
C SER A 370 1.61 3.04 -0.86
N TYR A 371 1.70 4.37 -0.85
CA TYR A 371 2.92 5.08 -0.47
C TYR A 371 3.34 4.80 0.97
N LEU A 372 2.43 4.91 1.94
CA LEU A 372 2.72 4.64 3.35
C LEU A 372 3.16 3.18 3.56
N PHE A 373 2.47 2.22 2.93
CA PHE A 373 2.87 0.81 2.94
C PHE A 373 4.30 0.60 2.40
N SER A 374 4.59 1.14 1.21
CA SER A 374 5.90 0.98 0.56
C SER A 374 7.03 1.69 1.30
N ILE A 375 6.82 2.96 1.66
CA ILE A 375 7.89 3.80 2.22
C ILE A 375 8.27 3.38 3.63
N GLY A 376 7.32 2.93 4.44
CA GLY A 376 7.60 2.43 5.80
C GLY A 376 8.52 1.22 5.75
N LEU A 377 8.24 0.25 4.86
CA LEU A 377 9.10 -0.93 4.68
C LEU A 377 10.46 -0.58 4.09
N TYR A 378 10.49 0.28 3.07
CA TYR A 378 11.73 0.63 2.41
C TYR A 378 12.70 1.41 3.32
N VAL A 379 12.18 2.39 4.07
CA VAL A 379 12.98 3.16 5.01
C VAL A 379 13.40 2.29 6.20
N SER A 380 12.58 1.33 6.62
CA SER A 380 12.99 0.31 7.60
C SER A 380 14.19 -0.51 7.10
N ALA A 381 14.16 -0.99 5.86
CA ALA A 381 15.28 -1.72 5.26
C ALA A 381 16.56 -0.86 5.20
N LEU A 382 16.45 0.39 4.74
CA LEU A 382 17.58 1.32 4.67
C LEU A 382 18.17 1.68 6.04
N SER A 383 17.32 1.83 7.06
CA SER A 383 17.81 2.12 8.41
C SER A 383 18.62 0.95 8.97
N VAL A 384 18.18 -0.29 8.73
CA VAL A 384 18.85 -1.51 9.22
C VAL A 384 20.09 -1.85 8.40
N SER A 385 20.13 -1.50 7.11
CA SER A 385 21.31 -1.72 6.28
C SER A 385 22.49 -0.82 6.69
N GLN A 386 22.20 0.41 7.10
CA GLN A 386 23.19 1.45 7.43
C GLN A 386 23.77 1.34 8.85
N ASP A 387 23.06 0.74 9.80
CA ASP A 387 23.46 0.69 11.21
C ASP A 387 23.68 -0.77 11.68
N SER A 388 24.94 -1.10 11.98
CA SER A 388 25.35 -2.44 12.42
C SER A 388 24.85 -2.79 13.83
N LEU A 389 24.77 -1.81 14.74
CA LEU A 389 24.26 -2.00 16.10
C LEU A 389 22.75 -2.22 16.06
N LEU A 390 22.04 -1.42 15.27
CA LEU A 390 20.61 -1.60 15.02
C LEU A 390 20.34 -2.98 14.42
N ARG A 391 21.08 -3.37 13.37
CA ARG A 391 20.93 -4.70 12.76
C ARG A 391 21.21 -5.83 13.75
N LYS A 392 22.22 -5.71 14.61
CA LYS A 392 22.51 -6.70 15.67
C LYS A 392 21.38 -6.77 16.69
N SER A 393 20.84 -5.62 17.12
CA SER A 393 19.72 -5.56 18.06
C SER A 393 18.43 -6.19 17.51
N ILE A 394 18.19 -6.03 16.20
CA ILE A 394 17.03 -6.61 15.52
C ILE A 394 17.24 -8.10 15.23
N ARG A 395 18.49 -8.52 14.96
CA ARG A 395 18.84 -9.94 14.83
C ARG A 395 18.52 -10.72 16.10
N SER A 396 18.79 -10.14 17.27
CA SER A 396 18.44 -10.74 18.56
C SER A 396 16.95 -10.66 18.92
N SER A 397 16.17 -9.80 18.24
CA SER A 397 14.73 -9.64 18.49
C SER A 397 13.84 -10.46 17.55
N THR A 398 14.43 -11.30 16.66
CA THR A 398 13.72 -12.27 15.81
C THR A 398 12.64 -11.66 14.92
N GLU A 399 12.86 -10.44 14.43
CA GLU A 399 11.98 -9.80 13.45
C GLU A 399 12.46 -10.13 12.05
N ASP A 400 12.11 -11.34 11.60
CA ASP A 400 12.67 -11.93 10.39
C ASP A 400 12.50 -11.02 9.18
N LEU A 401 11.34 -10.39 8.97
CA LEU A 401 11.17 -9.55 7.79
C LEU A 401 12.14 -8.37 7.77
N VAL A 402 12.16 -7.55 8.83
CA VAL A 402 12.96 -6.31 8.89
C VAL A 402 14.46 -6.59 8.85
N TYR A 403 14.90 -7.62 9.58
CA TYR A 403 16.29 -8.05 9.55
C TYR A 403 16.70 -8.52 8.15
N ASN A 404 15.88 -9.33 7.48
CA ASN A 404 16.23 -9.91 6.19
C ASN A 404 16.21 -8.86 5.06
N ILE A 405 15.22 -7.96 5.02
CA ILE A 405 15.22 -6.87 4.02
C ILE A 405 16.37 -5.89 4.27
N GLY A 406 16.72 -5.60 5.53
CA GLY A 406 17.84 -4.71 5.86
C GLY A 406 19.20 -5.33 5.54
N SER A 407 19.37 -6.62 5.78
CA SER A 407 20.60 -7.35 5.42
C SER A 407 20.76 -7.48 3.91
N ALA A 408 19.69 -7.82 3.20
CA ALA A 408 19.70 -7.89 1.73
C ALA A 408 19.93 -6.51 1.10
N GLU A 409 19.36 -5.44 1.64
CA GLU A 409 19.65 -4.07 1.16
C GLU A 409 21.10 -3.67 1.43
N MET A 410 21.71 -4.13 2.54
CA MET A 410 23.14 -3.92 2.80
C MET A 410 24.00 -4.63 1.76
N GLU A 411 23.71 -5.90 1.47
CA GLU A 411 24.42 -6.68 0.45
C GLU A 411 24.27 -6.04 -0.93
N GLN A 412 23.05 -5.59 -1.27
CA GLN A 412 22.79 -4.87 -2.52
C GLN A 412 23.62 -3.58 -2.64
N GLN A 413 23.76 -2.81 -1.55
CA GLN A 413 24.55 -1.58 -1.55
C GLN A 413 26.05 -1.86 -1.70
N ILE A 414 26.55 -2.92 -1.06
CA ILE A 414 27.93 -3.37 -1.22
C ILE A 414 28.17 -3.81 -2.67
N GLU A 415 27.29 -4.67 -3.23
CA GLU A 415 27.38 -5.10 -4.63
C GLU A 415 27.45 -3.92 -5.59
N ASN A 416 26.52 -2.97 -5.46
CA ASN A 416 26.49 -1.80 -6.32
C ASN A 416 27.75 -0.93 -6.18
N THR A 417 28.35 -0.86 -5.00
CA THR A 417 29.57 -0.09 -4.76
C THR A 417 30.78 -0.81 -5.36
N VAL A 418 30.92 -2.11 -5.11
CA VAL A 418 31.98 -2.96 -5.67
C VAL A 418 31.91 -2.96 -7.19
N ARG A 419 30.73 -3.16 -7.79
CA ARG A 419 30.55 -3.09 -9.25
C ARG A 419 30.95 -1.73 -9.83
N LYS A 420 30.66 -0.63 -9.13
CA LYS A 420 31.10 0.72 -9.57
C LYS A 420 32.62 0.86 -9.53
N VAL A 421 33.26 0.42 -8.44
CA VAL A 421 34.73 0.47 -8.29
C VAL A 421 35.41 -0.39 -9.36
N ILE A 422 34.93 -1.62 -9.55
CA ILE A 422 35.44 -2.54 -10.58
C ILE A 422 35.30 -1.91 -11.97
N ARG A 423 34.12 -1.36 -12.32
CA ARG A 423 33.92 -0.72 -13.62
C ARG A 423 34.80 0.51 -13.82
N SER A 424 35.02 1.32 -12.78
CA SER A 424 35.94 2.45 -12.87
C SER A 424 37.39 2.00 -13.06
N GLN A 425 37.83 0.97 -12.33
CA GLN A 425 39.18 0.41 -12.47
C GLN A 425 39.38 -0.26 -13.82
N GLN A 426 38.38 -0.99 -14.32
CA GLN A 426 38.42 -1.59 -15.65
C GLN A 426 38.58 -0.50 -16.73
N LYS A 427 37.80 0.58 -16.65
CA LYS A 427 37.91 1.69 -17.60
C LYS A 427 39.31 2.35 -17.55
N GLU A 428 39.85 2.55 -16.35
CA GLU A 428 41.20 3.10 -16.17
C GLU A 428 42.28 2.17 -16.73
N LEU A 429 42.15 0.86 -16.53
CA LEU A 429 43.05 -0.15 -17.08
C LEU A 429 42.97 -0.20 -18.61
N GLU A 430 41.78 -0.17 -19.21
CA GLU A 430 41.60 -0.12 -20.67
C GLU A 430 42.28 1.09 -21.30
N GLU A 431 42.20 2.25 -20.63
CA GLU A 431 42.88 3.48 -21.03
C GLU A 431 44.42 3.35 -20.92
N GLN A 432 44.93 2.65 -19.88
CA GLN A 432 46.36 2.47 -19.65
C GLN A 432 47.01 1.37 -20.51
N THR A 433 46.28 0.31 -20.86
CA THR A 433 46.81 -0.84 -21.61
C THR A 433 46.55 -0.78 -23.11
N GLY A 434 45.95 0.31 -23.60
CA GLY A 434 45.63 0.48 -25.02
C GLY A 434 44.52 -0.46 -25.51
N GLY A 435 43.55 -0.78 -24.65
CA GLY A 435 42.39 -1.61 -24.98
C GLY A 435 42.47 -3.09 -24.59
N PHE A 436 43.50 -3.51 -23.83
CA PHE A 436 43.58 -4.86 -23.28
C PHE A 436 43.10 -4.89 -21.82
N SER A 437 41.85 -5.29 -21.58
CA SER A 437 41.34 -5.57 -20.24
C SER A 437 40.76 -6.98 -20.15
N HIS A 438 40.88 -7.58 -18.97
CA HIS A 438 40.15 -8.80 -18.65
C HIS A 438 38.68 -8.44 -18.43
N GLU A 439 37.77 -9.12 -19.13
CA GLU A 439 36.33 -8.93 -18.90
C GLU A 439 35.98 -9.42 -17.49
N VAL A 440 35.55 -8.49 -16.63
CA VAL A 440 35.21 -8.84 -15.24
C VAL A 440 33.92 -9.64 -15.22
N THR A 441 34.01 -10.89 -14.80
CA THR A 441 32.86 -11.80 -14.76
C THR A 441 32.04 -11.59 -13.49
N ASP A 442 30.79 -12.03 -13.51
CA ASP A 442 29.92 -12.02 -12.31
C ASP A 442 30.49 -12.88 -11.16
N ASN A 443 31.39 -13.82 -11.43
CA ASN A 443 32.05 -14.60 -10.40
C ASN A 443 33.13 -13.79 -9.68
N ASP A 444 33.92 -13.00 -10.41
CA ASP A 444 34.95 -12.13 -9.81
C ASP A 444 34.32 -11.09 -8.88
N VAL A 445 33.16 -10.53 -9.27
CA VAL A 445 32.39 -9.61 -8.42
C VAL A 445 31.94 -10.30 -7.13
N LYS A 446 31.46 -11.55 -7.20
CA LYS A 446 31.00 -12.29 -6.03
C LYS A 446 32.14 -12.62 -5.07
N GLU A 447 33.31 -12.99 -5.60
CA GLU A 447 34.49 -13.28 -4.79
C GLU A 447 34.96 -12.03 -4.04
N TYR A 448 35.09 -10.90 -4.75
CA TYR A 448 35.40 -9.62 -4.12
C TYR A 448 34.36 -9.19 -3.08
N MET A 449 33.07 -9.38 -3.38
CA MET A 449 32.01 -9.10 -2.41
C MET A 449 32.14 -9.93 -1.13
N ALA A 450 32.47 -11.22 -1.24
CA ALA A 450 32.65 -12.10 -0.10
C ALA A 450 33.77 -11.58 0.82
N LEU A 451 34.90 -11.19 0.24
CA LEU A 451 36.04 -10.59 0.96
C LEU A 451 35.64 -9.28 1.67
N VAL A 452 34.96 -8.37 0.97
CA VAL A 452 34.53 -7.07 1.55
C VAL A 452 33.53 -7.28 2.70
N ILE A 453 32.59 -8.20 2.55
CA ILE A 453 31.61 -8.51 3.60
C ILE A 453 32.30 -9.12 4.83
N GLU A 454 33.28 -10.00 4.62
CA GLU A 454 34.05 -10.61 5.70
C GLU A 454 34.89 -9.58 6.45
N GLU A 455 35.60 -8.71 5.72
CA GLU A 455 36.44 -7.65 6.32
C GLU A 455 35.60 -6.64 7.11
N ARG A 456 34.42 -6.29 6.59
CA ARG A 456 33.47 -5.44 7.30
C ARG A 456 32.95 -6.09 8.59
N LYS A 457 32.79 -7.42 8.61
CA LYS A 457 32.40 -8.14 9.83
C LYS A 457 33.54 -8.10 10.86
N ARG A 458 34.79 -8.34 10.46
CA ARG A 458 35.97 -8.27 11.37
C ARG A 458 36.17 -6.88 11.95
N SER A 459 36.15 -5.84 11.12
CA SER A 459 36.29 -4.44 11.58
C SER A 459 35.17 -3.99 12.52
N SER A 460 33.94 -4.50 12.34
CA SER A 460 32.85 -4.26 13.28
C SER A 460 33.01 -4.95 14.64
N ILE A 461 33.82 -6.01 14.70
CA ILE A 461 34.11 -6.75 15.93
C ILE A 461 35.28 -6.10 16.68
N SER A 462 36.33 -5.69 15.96
CA SER A 462 37.50 -5.02 16.55
C SER A 462 37.15 -3.69 17.22
N GLY A 463 36.30 -2.86 16.59
CA GLY A 463 35.83 -1.61 17.19
C GLY A 463 34.95 -1.80 18.44
N VAL A 464 34.30 -2.96 18.60
CA VAL A 464 33.52 -3.29 19.80
C VAL A 464 34.43 -3.74 20.95
N GLU A 465 35.49 -4.49 20.66
CA GLU A 465 36.50 -4.90 21.63
C GLU A 465 37.33 -3.73 22.13
N GLU A 466 37.70 -2.78 21.26
CA GLU A 466 38.34 -1.52 21.68
C GLU A 466 37.44 -0.72 22.61
N SER A 467 36.16 -0.50 22.27
CA SER A 467 35.26 0.27 23.14
C SER A 467 34.99 -0.39 24.51
N LYS A 468 35.13 -1.72 24.59
CA LYS A 468 35.02 -2.47 25.85
C LYS A 468 36.29 -2.36 26.68
N LYS A 469 37.47 -2.39 26.06
CA LYS A 469 38.76 -2.17 26.73
C LYS A 469 38.85 -0.75 27.30
N THR A 470 38.49 0.27 26.53
CA THR A 470 38.50 1.67 27.00
C THR A 470 37.56 1.89 28.19
N LYS A 471 36.40 1.22 28.21
CA LYS A 471 35.46 1.26 29.34
C LYS A 471 35.91 0.46 30.57
N GLN A 472 36.78 -0.53 30.40
CA GLN A 472 37.39 -1.26 31.52
C GLN A 472 38.57 -0.48 32.11
N GLU A 473 39.33 0.23 31.27
CA GLU A 473 40.41 1.12 31.71
C GLU A 473 39.84 2.35 32.46
N GLU A 474 38.73 2.95 32.00
CA GLU A 474 38.02 4.03 32.71
C GLU A 474 37.32 3.60 34.02
N GLN A 475 37.27 2.30 34.33
CA GLN A 475 36.72 1.79 35.60
C GLN A 475 37.81 1.34 36.59
N LEU A 476 39.07 1.39 36.16
CA LEU A 476 40.26 1.01 36.94
C LEU A 476 41.11 2.23 37.36
N ASP A 477 40.77 3.42 36.88
CA ASP A 477 41.18 4.74 37.40
C ASP A 477 40.02 5.38 38.19
#